data_AF-A0AAU9Q2E6-F1
#
_entry.id   AF-A0AAU9Q2E6-F1
#
_cell.length_a   1.000
_cell.length_b   1.000
_cell.length_c   1.000
_cell.angle_alpha   90.00
_cell.angle_beta   90.00
_cell.angle_gamma   90.00
#
_symmetry.space_group_name_H-M   'P 1'
#
loop_
_entity.id
_entity.type
_entity.pdbx_description
1 polymer ?
#
loop_
_entity_poly.entity_id
_entity_poly.type
_entity_poly.pdbx_seq_one_letter_code
_entity_poly.pdbx_strand_id
1 'polypeptide(L)' 'MRIENNANPYVTSSQLDLKNASRYMNLAFKANRIDVSAELSTQTGKPTMVIKNEDGAVVRRIDGQKIINKMNHVDTYV' A
#
# COMPACT_ATOMS: atom_id res chain seq x y z
N MET A 1 -12.84 -27.64 20.57
CA MET A 1 -12.40 -26.23 20.52
C MET A 1 -12.05 -25.91 19.07
N ARG A 2 -12.95 -25.27 18.31
CA ARG A 2 -12.64 -24.80 16.95
C ARG A 2 -12.01 -23.41 17.11
N ILE A 3 -10.77 -23.27 16.70
CA ILE A 3 -10.14 -21.94 16.59
C ILE A 3 -10.76 -21.32 15.34
N GLU A 4 -11.82 -20.54 15.54
CA GLU A 4 -12.36 -19.70 14.48
C GLU A 4 -11.29 -18.64 14.18
N ASN A 5 -10.62 -18.80 13.05
CA ASN A 5 -9.77 -17.77 12.48
C ASN A 5 -10.67 -16.57 12.15
N ASN A 6 -10.82 -15.67 13.12
CA ASN A 6 -11.37 -14.32 12.94
C ASN A 6 -10.40 -13.44 12.12
N ALA A 7 -9.87 -13.97 11.02
CA ALA A 7 -9.25 -13.15 10.00
C ALA A 7 -10.38 -12.32 9.38
N ASN A 8 -10.53 -11.09 9.86
CA ASN A 8 -11.44 -10.12 9.29
C ASN A 8 -11.19 -10.06 7.76
N PRO A 9 -12.15 -10.45 6.92
CA PRO A 9 -11.96 -10.57 5.47
C PRO A 9 -11.61 -9.23 4.80
N TYR A 10 -11.88 -8.11 5.47
CA TYR A 10 -11.43 -6.78 5.03
C TYR A 10 -9.91 -6.58 5.18
N VAL A 11 -9.26 -7.26 6.12
CA VAL A 11 -7.82 -7.12 6.38
C VAL A 11 -7.00 -7.85 5.32
N THR A 12 -7.52 -8.97 4.78
CA THR A 12 -6.84 -9.74 3.72
C THR A 12 -7.03 -9.12 2.34
N SER A 13 -8.20 -8.56 2.01
CA SER A 13 -8.42 -7.84 0.74
C SER A 13 -7.58 -6.55 0.67
N SER A 14 -7.61 -5.75 1.73
CA SER A 14 -6.89 -4.47 1.81
C SER A 14 -5.37 -4.63 1.61
N GLN A 15 -4.76 -5.69 2.14
CA GLN A 15 -3.35 -5.96 1.92
C GLN A 15 -3.03 -6.40 0.49
N LEU A 16 -3.93 -7.17 -0.14
CA LEU A 16 -3.80 -7.54 -1.55
C LEU A 16 -3.93 -6.32 -2.46
N ASP A 17 -4.90 -5.45 -2.17
CA ASP A 17 -5.10 -4.19 -2.90
C ASP A 17 -3.88 -3.29 -2.81
N LEU A 18 -3.30 -3.16 -1.61
CA LEU A 18 -2.07 -2.39 -1.41
C LEU A 18 -0.85 -3.01 -2.11
N LYS A 19 -0.74 -4.34 -2.17
CA LYS A 19 0.29 -5.03 -2.96
C LYS A 19 0.10 -4.80 -4.46
N ASN A 20 -1.14 -4.77 -4.94
CA ASN A 20 -1.42 -4.48 -6.34
C ASN A 20 -1.15 -3.00 -6.65
N ALA A 21 -1.47 -2.09 -5.72
CA ALA A 21 -1.12 -0.68 -5.83
C ALA A 21 0.39 -0.46 -5.91
N SER A 22 1.19 -1.15 -5.08
CA SER A 22 2.66 -1.01 -5.15
C SER A 22 3.22 -1.49 -6.49
N ARG A 23 2.68 -2.60 -7.03
CA ARG A 23 3.04 -3.08 -8.38
C ARG A 23 2.69 -2.06 -9.46
N TYR A 24 1.47 -1.51 -9.43
CA TYR A 24 1.03 -0.49 -10.37
C TYR A 24 1.93 0.75 -10.32
N MET A 25 2.25 1.24 -9.12
CA MET A 25 3.16 2.37 -8.93
C MET A 25 4.54 2.09 -9.52
N ASN A 26 5.12 0.93 -9.25
CA ASN A 26 6.43 0.55 -9.82
C ASN A 26 6.41 0.45 -11.35
N LEU A 27 5.33 -0.07 -11.94
CA LEU A 27 5.17 -0.08 -13.39
C LEU A 27 5.09 1.35 -13.95
N ALA A 28 4.36 2.25 -13.29
CA ALA A 28 4.27 3.64 -13.67
C ALA A 28 5.62 4.37 -13.54
N PHE A 29 6.37 4.16 -12.46
CA PHE A 29 7.71 4.73 -12.28
C PHE A 29 8.65 4.29 -13.39
N LYS A 30 8.66 2.98 -13.69
CA LYS A 30 9.46 2.42 -14.78
C LYS A 30 9.08 3.00 -16.15
N ALA A 31 7.78 3.11 -16.44
CA ALA A 31 7.29 3.67 -17.69
C ALA A 31 7.69 5.16 -17.85
N ASN A 32 7.76 5.90 -16.75
CA ASN A 32 8.12 7.31 -16.73
C ASN A 32 9.61 7.56 -16.46
N ARG A 33 10.45 6.51 -16.38
CA ARG A 33 11.89 6.61 -16.07
C ARG A 33 12.17 7.41 -14.79
N ILE A 34 11.40 7.13 -13.74
CA ILE A 34 11.57 7.71 -12.41
C ILE A 34 12.28 6.69 -11.54
N ASP A 35 13.45 7.03 -11.02
CA ASP A 35 14.32 6.13 -10.23
C ASP A 35 13.87 6.04 -8.76
N VAL A 36 12.65 5.53 -8.58
CA VAL A 36 12.05 5.25 -7.27
C VAL A 36 11.33 3.91 -7.29
N SER A 37 11.16 3.31 -6.10
CA SER A 37 10.37 2.09 -5.91
C SER A 37 9.34 2.27 -4.80
N ALA A 38 8.19 1.61 -4.94
CA ALA A 38 7.14 1.56 -3.93
C ALA A 38 7.05 0.15 -3.31
N GLU A 39 7.01 0.10 -1.99
CA GLU A 39 6.85 -1.13 -1.20
C GLU A 39 5.78 -0.97 -0.12
N LEU A 40 5.08 -2.05 0.19
CA LEU A 40 4.16 -2.09 1.32
C LEU A 40 4.93 -2.44 2.60
N SER A 41 4.92 -1.53 3.57
CA SER A 41 5.44 -1.77 4.92
C SER A 41 4.30 -1.94 5.93
N THR A 42 4.44 -2.93 6.81
CA THR A 42 3.55 -3.18 7.95
C THR A 42 4.23 -2.95 9.29
N GLN A 43 5.45 -2.38 9.30
CA GLN A 43 6.31 -2.26 10.49
C GLN A 43 5.67 -1.46 11.63
N THR A 44 4.77 -0.53 11.33
CA THR A 44 4.13 0.34 12.31
C THR A 44 2.77 -0.19 12.79
N GLY A 45 2.42 -1.43 12.45
CA GLY A 45 1.10 -2.02 12.71
C GLY A 45 -0.02 -1.47 11.80
N LYS A 46 0.27 -0.45 10.98
CA LYS A 46 -0.62 0.11 9.97
C LYS A 46 -0.01 -0.07 8.58
N PRO A 47 -0.74 -0.64 7.59
CA PRO A 47 -0.25 -0.75 6.23
C PRO A 47 0.14 0.62 5.67
N THR A 48 1.40 0.78 5.27
CA THR A 48 1.96 2.04 4.78
C THR A 48 2.70 1.77 3.47
N MET A 49 2.39 2.54 2.43
CA MET A 49 3.18 2.53 1.20
C MET A 49 4.42 3.40 1.40
N VAL A 50 5.59 2.81 1.23
CA VAL A 50 6.89 3.48 1.36
C VAL A 50 7.47 3.63 -0.04
N ILE A 51 7.84 4.84 -0.41
CA ILE A 51 8.55 5.12 -1.66
C ILE A 51 10.01 5.42 -1.33
N LYS A 52 10.92 4.73 -2.00
CA LYS A 52 12.38 4.87 -1.84
C LYS A 52 13.02 5.32 -3.14
N ASN A 53 14.09 6.10 -3.05
CA ASN A 53 14.97 6.37 -4.20
C ASN A 53 15.90 5.16 -4.45
N GLU A 54 16.75 5.26 -5.47
CA GLU A 54 17.75 4.24 -5.84
C GLU A 54 18.73 3.89 -4.71
N ASP A 55 19.06 4.83 -3.83
CA ASP A 55 19.93 4.61 -2.65
C ASP A 55 19.22 3.87 -1.51
N GLY A 56 17.92 3.59 -1.65
CA GLY A 56 17.09 2.99 -0.62
C GLY A 56 16.59 3.98 0.45
N ALA A 57 16.85 5.27 0.30
CA ALA A 57 16.36 6.31 1.21
C ALA A 57 14.86 6.55 1.00
N VAL A 58 14.11 6.64 2.10
CA VAL A 58 12.66 6.86 2.05
C VAL A 58 12.35 8.32 1.70
N VAL A 59 11.81 8.53 0.51
CA VAL A 59 11.41 9.87 0.01
C VAL A 59 9.95 10.20 0.31
N ARG A 60 9.10 9.19 0.51
CA ARG A 60 7.68 9.40 0.85
C ARG A 60 7.09 8.22 1.62
N ARG A 61 6.14 8.51 2.51
CA ARG A 61 5.25 7.53 3.13
C ARG A 61 3.80 7.92 2.87
N ILE A 62 2.97 6.95 2.52
CA ILE A 62 1.54 7.15 2.24
C ILE A 62 0.77 6.13 3.10
N ASP A 63 -0.20 6.61 3.85
CA ASP A 63 -1.11 5.75 4.60
C ASP A 63 -1.88 4.83 3.64
N GLY A 64 -1.82 3.52 3.88
CA GLY A 64 -2.51 2.52 3.07
C GLY A 64 -4.01 2.74 3.02
N GLN A 65 -4.63 3.25 4.10
CA GLN A 65 -6.06 3.53 4.10
C GLN A 65 -6.43 4.62 3.09
N LYS A 66 -5.57 5.62 2.89
CA LYS A 66 -5.79 6.66 1.88
C LYS A 66 -5.75 6.08 0.46
N ILE A 67 -4.88 5.10 0.22
CA ILE A 67 -4.78 4.43 -1.08
C ILE A 67 -6.04 3.59 -1.33
N ILE A 68 -6.47 2.81 -0.33
CA ILE A 68 -7.68 1.99 -0.42
C ILE A 68 -8.91 2.86 -0.66
N ASN A 69 -9.06 3.95 0.08
CA ASN A 69 -10.19 4.87 -0.09
C ASN A 69 -10.20 5.47 -1.50
N LYS A 70 -9.02 5.87 -2.02
CA LYS A 70 -8.88 6.36 -3.39
C LYS A 70 -9.27 5.30 -4.42
N MET A 71 -8.81 4.05 -4.26
CA MET A 71 -9.12 2.93 -5.16
C MET A 71 -10.61 2.57 -5.17
N ASN A 72 -11.26 2.67 -4.01
CA ASN A 72 -12.66 2.34 -3.84
C ASN A 72 -13.60 3.53 -4.11
N HIS A 73 -13.08 4.66 -4.63
CA HIS A 73 -13.84 5.90 -4.84
C HIS A 73 -14.58 6.37 -3.58
N VAL A 74 -14.03 6.10 -2.40
CA VAL A 74 -14.56 6.57 -1.12
C VAL A 74 -14.16 8.02 -0.97
N ASP A 75 -15.15 8.90 -0.99
CA ASP A 75 -14.94 10.32 -0.81
C ASP A 75 -14.66 10.61 0.68
N THR A 76 -13.40 10.91 1.00
CA THR A 76 -12.99 11.23 2.37
C THR A 76 -13.00 12.75 2.56
N TYR A 77 -14.16 13.37 2.39
CA TYR A 77 -14.43 14.69 2.95
C TYR A 77 -15.23 14.46 4.25
N VAL A 78 -14.53 14.51 5.39
CA VAL A 78 -15.13 14.70 6.72
C VAL A 78 -14.31 15.75 7.44
#